data_AF-A0AAW4WH46-F1
#
_entry.id   AF-A0AAW4WH46-F1
#
_cell.length_a   1.000
_cell.length_b   1.000
_cell.length_c   1.000
_cell.angle_alpha   90.00
_cell.angle_beta   90.00
_cell.angle_gamma   90.00
#
_symmetry.space_group_name_H-M   'P 1'
#
loop_
_entity.id
_entity.type
_entity.pdbx_description
1 polymer ?
#
loop_
_entity_poly.entity_id
_entity_poly.type
_entity_poly.pdbx_seq_one_letter_code
_entity_poly.pdbx_strand_id
1 'polypeptide(L)' 'MNILQSIFTDYYEHIIYKLHPRPSVIENVNKMIHCGDPSHGDAMYGCPHCGNCY' A
#
# COMPACT_ATOMS: atom_id res chain seq x y z
N MET A 1 0.32 9.50 -11.82
CA MET A 1 1.37 8.99 -10.93
C MET A 1 1.72 10.08 -9.93
N ASN A 2 1.41 9.88 -8.65
CA ASN A 2 1.87 10.77 -7.58
C ASN A 2 3.28 10.35 -7.10
N ILE A 3 3.94 11.21 -6.32
CA ILE A 3 5.32 10.94 -5.85
C ILE A 3 5.43 9.64 -5.04
N LEU A 4 4.40 9.28 -4.27
CA LEU A 4 4.38 8.03 -3.50
C LEU A 4 4.30 6.82 -4.43
N GLN A 5 3.45 6.86 -5.46
CA GLN A 5 3.38 5.81 -6.48
C GLN A 5 4.74 5.57 -7.13
N SER A 6 5.46 6.63 -7.49
CA SER A 6 6.82 6.51 -8.06
C SER A 6 7.78 5.87 -7.06
N ILE A 7 7.84 6.35 -5.81
CA ILE A 7 8.71 5.78 -4.78
C ILE A 7 8.40 4.30 -4.54
N PHE A 8 7.13 3.92 -4.37
CA PHE A 8 6.78 2.53 -4.11
C PHE A 8 7.04 1.62 -5.30
N THR A 9 6.88 2.13 -6.53
CA THR A 9 7.21 1.39 -7.75
C THR A 9 8.72 1.16 -7.86
N ASP A 10 9.53 2.20 -7.66
CA ASP A 10 10.99 2.13 -7.79
C ASP A 10 11.63 1.20 -6.75
N TYR A 11 11.05 1.14 -5.54
CA TYR A 11 11.57 0.33 -4.45
C TYR A 11 10.82 -1.00 -4.24
N TYR A 12 9.89 -1.36 -5.13
CA TYR A 12 9.00 -2.52 -4.92
C TYR A 12 9.78 -3.81 -4.63
N GLU A 13 10.75 -4.15 -5.48
CA GLU A 13 11.55 -5.37 -5.31
C GLU A 13 12.36 -5.36 -4.01
N HIS A 14 12.90 -4.19 -3.63
CA HIS A 14 13.64 -4.07 -2.38
C HIS A 14 12.72 -4.29 -1.17
N ILE A 15 11.51 -3.72 -1.21
CA ILE A 15 10.50 -3.92 -0.17
C ILE A 15 10.13 -5.41 -0.07
N ILE A 16 9.85 -6.10 -1.18
CA ILE A 16 9.43 -7.51 -1.15
C ILE A 16 10.57 -8.45 -0.76
N TYR A 17 11.74 -8.33 -1.39
CA TYR A 17 12.80 -9.33 -1.32
C TYR A 17 13.87 -9.04 -0.26
N LYS A 18 14.01 -7.79 0.22
CA LYS A 18 15.00 -7.45 1.26
C LYS A 18 14.37 -7.23 2.63
N LEU A 19 13.17 -6.66 2.68
CA LEU A 19 12.52 -6.35 3.97
C LEU A 19 11.64 -7.48 4.50
N HIS A 20 11.32 -8.48 3.67
CA HIS A 20 10.44 -9.61 4.00
C HIS A 20 9.17 -9.19 4.78
N PRO A 21 8.40 -8.21 4.28
CA PRO A 21 7.29 -7.63 4.99
C PRO A 21 6.13 -8.63 5.13
N ARG A 22 5.24 -8.36 6.10
CA ARG A 22 4.02 -9.15 6.27
C ARG A 22 3.13 -9.04 5.02
N PRO A 23 2.29 -10.05 4.73
CA PRO A 23 1.37 -10.01 3.58
C PRO A 23 0.50 -8.75 3.51
N SER A 24 0.02 -8.24 4.65
CA SER A 24 -0.78 -7.00 4.69
C SER A 24 -0.02 -5.75 4.25
N VAL A 25 1.29 -5.69 4.47
CA VAL A 25 2.13 -4.58 4.00
C VAL A 25 2.35 -4.68 2.49
N ILE A 26 2.52 -5.90 1.96
CA ILE A 26 2.62 -6.14 0.51
C ILE A 26 1.34 -5.71 -0.19
N GLU A 27 0.19 -6.07 0.37
CA GLU A 27 -1.12 -5.64 -0.13
C GLU A 27 -1.25 -4.12 -0.15
N ASN A 28 -0.89 -3.44 0.95
CA ASN A 28 -0.96 -1.98 1.04
C ASN A 28 0.00 -1.27 0.06
N VAL A 29 1.21 -1.80 -0.15
CA VAL A 29 2.14 -1.27 -1.15
C VAL A 29 1.57 -1.44 -2.56
N ASN A 30 0.99 -2.60 -2.88
CA ASN A 30 0.33 -2.82 -4.17
C ASN A 30 -0.86 -1.85 -4.38
N LYS A 31 -1.67 -1.61 -3.36
CA LYS A 31 -2.75 -0.61 -3.40
C LYS A 31 -2.23 0.81 -3.61
N MET A 32 -1.12 1.18 -2.95
CA MET A 32 -0.49 2.48 -3.15
C MET A 32 0.01 2.68 -4.58
N ILE A 33 0.67 1.68 -5.16
CA ILE A 33 1.15 1.70 -6.55
C ILE A 33 -0.03 1.88 -7.52
N HIS A 34 -1.11 1.13 -7.33
CA HIS A 34 -2.30 1.14 -8.20
C HIS A 34 -3.38 2.12 -7.75
N CYS A 35 -3.06 3.10 -6.90
CA CYS A 35 -4.02 4.08 -6.41
C CYS A 35 -4.73 4.78 -7.59
N GLY A 36 -6.06 4.66 -7.63
CA GLY A 36 -6.92 5.14 -8.72
C GLY A 36 -7.42 4.05 -9.68
N ASP A 37 -6.95 2.80 -9.56
CA ASP A 37 -7.51 1.64 -10.27
C ASP A 37 -8.51 0.89 -9.37
N PRO A 38 -9.82 0.91 -9.69
CA PRO A 38 -10.85 0.21 -8.93
C PRO A 38 -10.62 -1.30 -8.80
N SER A 39 -9.85 -1.91 -9.72
CA SER A 39 -9.57 -3.35 -9.73
C SER A 39 -8.68 -3.79 -8.57
N HIS A 40 -7.93 -2.85 -7.96
CA HIS A 40 -6.98 -3.10 -6.88
C HIS A 40 -7.57 -2.80 -5.49
N GLY A 41 -8.81 -2.32 -5.44
CA GLY A 41 -9.51 -1.94 -4.22
C GLY A 41 -8.92 -0.73 -3.52
N ASP A 42 -9.51 -0.37 -2.38
CA ASP A 42 -9.10 0.80 -1.60
C ASP A 42 -8.22 0.42 -0.40
N ALA A 43 -7.36 1.35 0.00
CA ALA A 43 -6.65 1.30 1.27
C ALA A 43 -7.42 2.14 2.28
N MET A 44 -8.01 1.49 3.29
CA MET A 44 -8.71 2.16 4.38
C MET A 44 -7.86 2.16 5.65
N TYR A 45 -7.88 3.27 6.38
CA TYR A 45 -7.27 3.40 7.70
C TYR A 45 -8.34 3.21 8.79
N GLY A 46 -8.24 2.11 9.54
CA GLY A 46 -9.05 1.89 10.74
C GLY A 46 -8.41 2.51 11.99
N CYS A 47 -9.09 3.44 12.63
CA CYS A 47 -8.69 4.03 13.91
C CYS A 47 -9.00 3.06 15.07
N PRO A 48 -7.99 2.47 15.75
CA PRO A 48 -8.23 1.45 16.78
C PRO A 48 -8.86 2.04 18.06
N HIS A 49 -8.72 3.35 18.27
CA HIS A 49 -9.26 4.02 19.46
C HIS A 49 -10.73 4.43 19.30
N CYS A 50 -11.15 4.72 18.07
CA CYS A 50 -12.44 5.32 17.79
C CYS A 50 -13.35 4.43 16.93
N GLY A 51 -12.84 3.37 16.32
CA GLY A 51 -13.61 2.44 15.49
C GLY A 51 -13.98 2.97 14.10
N ASN A 52 -13.56 4.19 13.76
CA ASN A 52 -13.82 4.78 12.45
C ASN A 52 -12.86 4.23 11.39
N CYS A 53 -13.38 3.97 10.19
CA CYS A 53 -12.60 3.69 8.99
C CYS A 53 -12.59 4.93 8.09
N TYR A 54 -11.39 5.34 7.66
CA TYR A 54 -11.13 6.46 6.75
C TYR A 54 -10.51 5.99 5.45
#